data_AF-A0A6G7XHU9-F1
#
_entry.id   AF-A0A6G7XHU9-F1
#
_cell.length_a   1.000
_cell.length_b   1.000
_cell.length_c   1.000
_cell.angle_alpha   90.00
_cell.angle_beta   90.00
_cell.angle_gamma   90.00
#
_symmetry.space_group_name_H-M   'P 1'
#
loop_
_entity.id
_entity.type
_entity.pdbx_description
1 polymer ?
#
loop_
_entity_poly.entity_id
_entity_poly.type
_entity_poly.pdbx_seq_one_letter_code
_entity_poly.pdbx_strand_id
1 'polypeptide(L)'
;MKYIDNLIQIDTNTWIVLREIRQHPKAIIHKITDTTGADRYMVMKWESDPAQRRMTGIYNGLTEAEKTVPWPSTRPTTQSNRGIGPGGYQ
;
A
#
# COMPACT_ATOMS: atom_id res chain seq x y z
N MET A 1 -7.55 -9.06 20.78
CA MET A 1 -6.98 -9.61 19.54
C MET A 1 -7.61 -8.83 18.39
N LYS A 2 -6.89 -7.90 17.77
CA LYS A 2 -7.42 -7.07 16.68
C LYS A 2 -7.28 -7.90 15.40
N TYR A 3 -8.39 -8.29 14.78
CA TYR A 3 -8.34 -9.05 13.54
C TYR A 3 -7.64 -8.21 12.46
N ILE A 4 -6.84 -8.88 11.63
CA ILE A 4 -6.10 -8.28 10.52
C ILE A 4 -7.07 -8.10 9.34
N ASP A 5 -8.22 -7.46 9.57
CA ASP A 5 -9.35 -7.35 8.62
C ASP A 5 -8.97 -6.64 7.30
N ASN A 6 -7.80 -6.01 7.30
CA ASN A 6 -7.25 -5.23 6.20
C ASN A 6 -6.25 -6.02 5.34
N LEU A 7 -5.96 -7.26 5.70
CA LEU A 7 -5.02 -8.11 4.97
C LEU A 7 -5.81 -9.20 4.24
N ILE A 8 -5.80 -9.15 2.91
CA ILE A 8 -6.42 -10.16 2.08
C ILE A 8 -5.33 -11.08 1.56
N GLN A 9 -5.35 -12.34 1.97
CA GLN A 9 -4.49 -13.35 1.37
C GLN A 9 -5.00 -13.69 -0.03
N ILE A 10 -4.12 -13.61 -1.03
CA ILE A 10 -4.45 -13.91 -2.44
C ILE A 10 -3.68 -15.11 -2.98
N ASP A 11 -2.62 -15.50 -2.28
CA ASP A 11 -1.81 -16.68 -2.54
C ASP A 11 -1.12 -17.13 -1.25
N THR A 12 -0.48 -18.30 -1.26
CA THR A 12 0.25 -18.89 -0.14
C THR A 12 1.27 -17.94 0.46
N ASN A 13 1.98 -17.19 -0.40
CA ASN A 13 3.05 -16.28 -0.01
C ASN A 13 2.73 -14.82 -0.32
N THR A 14 1.47 -14.48 -0.60
CA THR A 14 1.12 -13.13 -1.04
C THR A 14 -0.15 -12.61 -0.38
N TRP A 15 -0.05 -11.39 0.15
CA TRP A 15 -1.14 -10.68 0.77
C TRP A 15 -1.28 -9.26 0.21
N ILE A 16 -2.52 -8.80 0.06
CA ILE A 16 -2.84 -7.42 -0.26
C ILE A 16 -3.21 -6.71 1.04
N VAL A 17 -2.65 -5.51 1.25
CA VAL A 17 -3.02 -4.63 2.36
C VAL A 17 -3.98 -3.57 1.85
N LEU A 18 -5.21 -3.66 2.35
CA LEU A 18 -6.23 -2.63 2.22
C LEU A 18 -6.15 -1.64 3.39
N ARG A 19 -6.75 -0.48 3.22
CA ARG A 19 -6.98 0.50 4.30
C ARG A 19 -8.43 0.97 4.19
N GLU A 20 -8.69 2.26 4.14
CA GLU A 20 -10.07 2.78 4.09
C GLU A 20 -10.84 2.38 2.83
N ILE A 21 -10.23 2.47 1.64
CA ILE A 21 -10.94 2.23 0.38
C ILE A 21 -10.58 0.83 -0.12
N ARG A 22 -11.54 -0.09 -0.04
CA ARG A 22 -11.37 -1.49 -0.47
C ARG A 22 -10.95 -1.62 -1.95
N GLN A 23 -11.32 -0.65 -2.78
CA GLN A 23 -10.99 -0.61 -4.21
C GLN A 23 -9.58 -0.07 -4.50
N HIS A 24 -8.89 0.49 -3.49
CA HIS A 24 -7.55 1.06 -3.63
C HIS A 24 -6.58 0.41 -2.65
N PRO A 25 -6.01 -0.74 -3.02
CA PRO A 25 -4.96 -1.36 -2.24
C PRO A 25 -3.79 -0.39 -2.02
N LYS A 26 -3.15 -0.50 -0.85
CA LYS A 26 -2.01 0.35 -0.48
C LYS A 26 -0.68 -0.34 -0.66
N ALA A 27 -0.64 -1.64 -0.39
CA ALA A 27 0.56 -2.43 -0.53
C ALA A 27 0.24 -3.88 -0.88
N ILE A 28 1.27 -4.57 -1.35
CA ILE A 28 1.31 -6.02 -1.47
C ILE A 28 2.51 -6.50 -0.64
N ILE A 29 2.29 -7.57 0.12
CA ILE A 29 3.32 -8.21 0.95
C ILE A 29 3.62 -9.56 0.34
N HIS A 30 4.90 -9.80 0.04
CA HIS A 30 5.40 -11.11 -0.38
C HIS A 30 6.20 -11.75 0.73
N LYS A 31 5.87 -12.99 1.05
CA LYS A 31 6.74 -13.86 1.85
C LYS A 31 7.82 -14.42 0.92
N ILE A 32 9.07 -14.19 1.29
CA ILE A 32 10.25 -14.75 0.64
C ILE A 32 11.09 -15.47 1.69
N THR A 33 11.91 -16.40 1.23
CA THR A 33 12.92 -17.04 2.06
C THR A 33 14.26 -16.38 1.76
N ASP A 34 14.93 -15.87 2.78
CA ASP A 34 16.27 -15.29 2.60
C ASP A 34 17.34 -16.38 2.42
N THR A 35 18.58 -15.96 2.17
CA THR A 35 19.71 -16.88 1.96
C THR A 35 20.06 -17.72 3.19
N THR A 36 19.53 -17.38 4.37
CA THR A 36 19.71 -18.13 5.61
C THR A 36 18.58 -19.14 5.85
N GLY A 37 17.59 -19.18 4.96
CA GLY A 37 16.40 -20.03 5.10
C GLY A 37 15.30 -19.41 5.97
N ALA A 38 15.46 -18.16 6.41
CA ALA A 38 14.48 -17.50 7.25
C ALA A 38 13.39 -16.80 6.42
N ASP A 39 12.16 -16.84 6.94
CA ASP A 39 11.03 -16.16 6.34
C ASP A 39 11.16 -14.63 6.49
N ARG A 40 11.01 -13.92 5.37
CA ARG A 40 10.95 -12.46 5.33
C ARG A 40 9.71 -12.00 4.60
N TYR A 41 9.19 -10.85 5.02
CA TYR A 41 7.97 -10.26 4.50
C TYR A 41 8.33 -8.93 3.85
N MET A 42 8.34 -8.94 2.52
CA MET A 42 8.71 -7.82 1.68
C MET A 42 7.46 -6.99 1.36
N VAL A 43 7.45 -5.74 1.79
CA VAL A 43 6.35 -4.80 1.51
C VAL A 43 6.67 -4.04 0.24
N MET A 44 5.75 -4.09 -0.70
CA MET A 44 5.80 -3.36 -1.95
C MET A 44 4.65 -2.36 -1.98
N LYS A 45 4.93 -1.10 -2.33
CA LYS A 45 3.89 -0.11 -2.61
C LYS A 45 3.02 -0.62 -3.76
N TRP A 46 1.71 -0.57 -3.58
CA TRP A 46 0.77 -0.94 -4.62
C TRP A 46 0.79 0.09 -5.75
N GLU A 47 0.90 -0.42 -6.97
CA GLU A 47 0.68 0.29 -8.23
C GLU A 47 -0.10 -0.66 -9.16
N SER A 48 -0.94 -0.08 -10.02
CA SER A 48 -1.75 -0.84 -10.98
C SER A 48 -0.87 -1.61 -11.96
N ASP A 49 0.18 -0.96 -12.47
CA ASP A 49 1.25 -1.61 -13.22
C ASP A 49 2.22 -2.30 -12.24
N PRO A 50 2.35 -3.64 -12.27
CA PRO A 50 3.28 -4.38 -11.42
C PRO A 50 4.73 -3.92 -11.57
N ALA A 51 5.15 -3.44 -12.74
CA ALA A 51 6.51 -2.98 -12.98
C ALA A 51 6.85 -1.68 -12.22
N GLN A 52 5.83 -0.90 -11.85
CA GLN A 52 5.99 0.33 -11.06
C GLN A 52 5.98 0.09 -9.55
N ARG A 53 5.70 -1.13 -9.10
CA ARG A 53 5.71 -1.45 -7.67
C ARG A 53 7.13 -1.35 -7.13
N ARG A 54 7.28 -0.65 -6.01
CA ARG A 54 8.58 -0.45 -5.37
C ARG A 54 8.58 -1.05 -3.98
N MET A 55 9.68 -1.69 -3.62
CA MET A 55 9.91 -2.17 -2.26
C MET A 55 10.00 -0.97 -1.32
N THR A 56 9.24 -1.01 -0.24
CA THR A 56 9.27 0.00 0.82
C THR A 56 9.94 -0.52 2.09
N GLY A 57 10.02 -1.83 2.26
CA GLY A 57 10.70 -2.44 3.40
C GLY A 57 10.66 -3.97 3.39
N ILE A 58 11.43 -4.57 4.28
CA ILE A 58 11.48 -6.01 4.53
C ILE A 58 11.46 -6.24 6.04
N TYR A 59 10.66 -7.21 6.48
CA TYR A 59 10.37 -7.43 7.90
C TYR A 59 10.39 -8.92 8.25
N ASN A 60 10.41 -9.22 9.56
CA ASN A 60 10.52 -10.59 10.06
C ASN A 60 9.17 -11.26 10.28
N GLY A 61 8.09 -10.48 10.27
CA GLY A 61 6.73 -10.99 10.44
C GLY A 61 5.72 -10.27 9.57
N LEU A 62 4.69 -11.02 9.15
CA LEU A 62 3.58 -10.50 8.36
C LEU A 62 2.85 -9.34 9.05
N THR A 63 2.58 -9.48 10.35
CA THR A 63 1.92 -8.45 11.16
C THR A 63 2.78 -7.19 11.33
N GLU A 64 4.10 -7.35 11.38
CA GLU A 64 5.03 -6.22 11.44
C GLU A 64 5.01 -5.45 10.11
N ALA A 65 5.13 -6.18 9.00
CA ALA A 65 5.04 -5.64 7.65
C ALA A 65 3.70 -4.93 7.38
N GLU A 66 2.58 -5.49 7.84
CA GLU A 66 1.26 -4.88 7.70
C GLU A 66 1.17 -3.53 8.43
N LYS A 67 1.74 -3.42 9.64
CA LYS A 67 1.68 -2.20 10.45
C LYS A 67 2.45 -1.03 9.84
N THR A 68 3.46 -1.29 9.01
CA THR A 68 4.25 -0.22 8.37
C THR A 68 3.54 0.41 7.19
N VAL A 69 2.50 -0.25 6.64
CA VAL A 69 1.71 0.32 5.56
C VAL A 69 0.89 1.49 6.09
N PRO A 70 1.09 2.71 5.56
CA PRO A 70 0.48 3.91 6.12
C PRO A 70 -1.04 3.86 6.03
N TRP A 71 -1.69 4.26 7.13
CA TRP A 71 -3.10 4.65 7.09
C TRP A 71 -3.20 5.99 6.35
N PRO A 72 -4.26 6.21 5.56
CA PRO A 72 -4.47 7.52 4.95
C PRO A 72 -4.52 8.59 6.05
N SER A 73 -3.64 9.57 5.95
CA SER A 73 -3.77 10.81 6.70
C SER A 73 -4.94 11.56 6.08
N THR A 74 -6.12 11.52 6.71
CA THR A 74 -7.26 12.29 6.23
C THR A 74 -6.92 13.78 6.29
N ARG A 75 -6.48 14.35 5.16
CA ARG A 75 -7.19 15.44 4.51
C ARG A 75 -7.09 15.21 3.02
N PRO A 76 -8.20 15.00 2.28
CA PRO A 76 -8.17 15.31 0.88
C PRO A 76 -7.77 16.78 0.78
N THR A 77 -6.53 17.05 0.38
CA THR A 77 -6.21 18.36 -0.19
C THR A 77 -7.08 18.42 -1.43
N THR A 78 -8.23 19.06 -1.31
CA THR A 78 -8.94 19.66 -2.44
C THR A 78 -7.85 20.32 -3.25
N GLN A 79 -7.45 19.67 -4.35
CA GLN A 79 -6.49 20.24 -5.27
C GLN A 79 -7.22 21.46 -5.81
N SER A 80 -6.97 22.61 -5.17
CA SER A 80 -7.52 23.88 -5.59
C SER A 80 -6.99 24.07 -6.99
N ASN A 81 -7.89 23.96 -7.96
CA ASN A 81 -7.64 24.28 -9.34
C ASN A 81 -7.43 25.81 -9.42
N ARG A 82 -6.29 26.29 -8.89
CA ARG A 82 -5.82 27.67 -9.07
C ARG A 82 -5.08 27.69 -10.39
N GLY A 83 -5.80 28.06 -11.45
CA GLY A 83 -5.20 28.17 -12.76
C GLY A 83 -6.14 28.57 -13.90
N ILE A 84 -7.19 29.36 -13.67
CA ILE A 84 -7.81 30.15 -14.75
C ILE A 84 -7.97 31.58 -14.23
N GLY A 85 -7.03 32.45 -14.63
CA GLY A 85 -7.12 33.89 -14.47
C GLY A 85 -8.16 34.52 -15.41
N PRO A 86 -8.52 35.79 -15.20
CA PRO A 86 -9.75 36.38 -15.72
C PRO A 86 -9.56 36.83 -17.18
N GLY A 87 -10.44 36.38 -18.07
CA GLY A 87 -10.40 36.78 -19.47
C GLY A 87 -11.65 36.43 -20.25
N GLY A 88 -12.49 37.45 -20.47
CA GLY A 88 -13.32 37.58 -21.67
C GLY A 88 -14.69 36.90 -21.65
N TYR A 89 -15.70 37.65 -21.21
CA TYR A 89 -17.01 37.60 -21.88
C TYR A 89 -17.37 39.02 -22.31
N GLN A 90 -17.45 39.16 -23.64
CA GLN A 90 -18.23 40.08 -24.48
C GLN A 90 -18.42 41.54 -24.03
#